data_AF-R7NGF3-F1
#
_entry.id   AF-R7NGF3-F1
#
_cell.length_a   1.000
_cell.length_b   1.000
_cell.length_c   1.000
_cell.angle_alpha   90.00
_cell.angle_beta   90.00
_cell.angle_gamma   90.00
#
_symmetry.space_group_name_H-M   'P 1'
#
loop_
_entity.id
_entity.type
_entity.pdbx_description
1 polymer ?
#
loop_
_entity_poly.entity_id
_entity_poly.type
_entity_poly.pdbx_seq_one_letter_code
_entity_poly.pdbx_strand_id
1 'polypeptide(L)'
;MTAEVQIFTLSVSYLFGYLFYYLYKLNYIIIKNKKRFYQSLITILFMYNIVLIYIILIYKINNGIFHIYFFIMITLGFITNIKVTKKMLKNVKCRCFIEKIKKKCYTIKNRGDQNKT
;
A
#
# COMPACT_ATOMS: atom_id res chain seq x y z
N MET A 1 0.01 28.94 12.31
CA MET A 1 0.11 27.54 12.78
C MET A 1 1.29 27.46 13.73
N THR A 2 1.13 26.89 14.93
CA THR A 2 2.26 26.62 15.84
C THR A 2 3.13 25.48 15.27
N ALA A 3 4.42 25.44 15.61
CA ALA A 3 5.33 24.42 15.10
C ALA A 3 4.85 22.99 15.44
N GLU A 4 4.20 22.81 16.59
CA GLU A 4 3.63 21.53 17.02
C GLU A 4 2.54 21.03 16.06
N VAL A 5 1.57 21.89 15.73
CA VAL A 5 0.49 21.57 14.78
C VAL A 5 1.06 21.29 13.39
N GLN A 6 2.15 21.96 13.01
CA GLN A 6 2.83 21.71 11.73
C GLN A 6 3.42 20.30 11.65
N ILE A 7 4.19 19.91 12.66
CA ILE A 7 4.83 18.59 12.74
C ILE A 7 3.78 17.49 12.80
N PHE A 8 2.71 17.73 13.57
CA PHE A 8 1.59 16.80 13.65
C PHE A 8 0.90 16.65 12.28
N THR A 9 0.59 17.76 11.61
CA THR A 9 -0.04 17.75 10.28
C THR A 9 0.85 17.04 9.24
N LEU A 10 2.16 17.29 9.25
CA LEU A 10 3.11 16.59 8.37
C LEU A 10 3.10 15.08 8.59
N SER A 11 3.09 14.64 9.86
CA SER A 11 3.01 13.22 10.22
C SER A 11 1.71 12.59 9.71
N VAL A 12 0.58 13.28 9.89
CA VAL A 12 -0.72 12.80 9.41
C VAL A 12 -0.77 12.76 7.88
N SER A 13 -0.24 13.76 7.17
CA SER A 13 -0.13 13.76 5.70
C SER A 13 0.69 12.57 5.17
N TYR A 14 1.79 12.22 5.85
CA TYR A 14 2.58 11.05 5.51
C TYR A 14 1.79 9.74 5.68
N LEU A 15 1.11 9.58 6.82
CA LEU A 15 0.25 8.41 7.09
C LEU A 15 -0.92 8.33 6.09
N PHE A 16 -1.48 9.48 5.71
CA PHE A 16 -2.52 9.54 4.69
C PHE A 16 -2.01 9.04 3.33
N GLY A 17 -0.79 9.41 2.94
CA GLY A 17 -0.13 8.86 1.75
C GLY A 17 0.02 7.33 1.80
N TYR A 18 0.30 6.79 2.99
CA TYR A 18 0.37 5.34 3.22
C TYR A 18 -1.00 4.67 3.01
N LEU A 19 -2.07 5.23 3.60
CA LEU A 19 -3.46 4.76 3.42
C LEU A 19 -3.90 4.86 1.96
N PHE A 20 -3.59 5.97 1.30
CA PHE A 20 -3.94 6.22 -0.10
C PHE A 20 -3.40 5.14 -1.04
N TYR A 21 -2.18 4.64 -0.80
CA TYR A 21 -1.63 3.53 -1.58
C TYR A 21 -2.49 2.26 -1.52
N TYR A 22 -2.99 1.89 -0.34
CA TYR A 22 -3.84 0.70 -0.22
C TYR A 22 -5.19 0.89 -0.90
N LEU A 23 -5.80 2.07 -0.71
CA LEU A 23 -7.06 2.42 -1.36
C LEU A 23 -6.92 2.44 -2.89
N TYR A 24 -5.81 3.00 -3.41
CA TYR A 24 -5.47 2.97 -4.83
C TYR A 24 -5.39 1.53 -5.35
N LYS A 25 -4.68 0.65 -4.64
CA LYS A 25 -4.54 -0.76 -5.02
C LYS A 25 -5.88 -1.49 -4.98
N LEU A 26 -6.72 -1.21 -3.99
CA LEU A 26 -8.06 -1.77 -3.88
C LEU A 26 -8.93 -1.31 -5.05
N ASN A 27 -8.94 -0.01 -5.35
CA ASN A 27 -9.68 0.56 -6.47
C ASN A 27 -9.23 -0.09 -7.80
N TYR A 28 -7.92 -0.23 -8.01
CA TYR A 28 -7.37 -0.92 -9.18
C TYR A 28 -7.90 -2.36 -9.31
N ILE A 29 -7.93 -3.13 -8.22
CA ILE A 29 -8.43 -4.51 -8.22
C ILE A 29 -9.93 -4.57 -8.56
N ILE A 30 -10.73 -3.60 -8.10
CA ILE A 30 -12.18 -3.52 -8.38
C ILE A 30 -12.44 -3.21 -9.85
N ILE A 31 -11.67 -2.28 -10.43
CA ILE A 31 -11.95 -1.75 -11.78
C ILE A 31 -11.25 -2.54 -12.91
N LYS A 32 -10.20 -3.31 -12.63
CA LYS A 32 -9.36 -3.95 -13.67
C LYS A 32 -10.14 -4.79 -14.69
N ASN A 33 -11.27 -5.38 -14.29
CA ASN A 33 -12.10 -6.25 -15.14
C ASN A 33 -13.31 -5.51 -15.75
N LYS A 34 -13.43 -4.20 -15.56
CA LYS A 34 -14.56 -3.39 -16.07
C LYS A 34 -14.22 -2.75 -17.42
N LYS A 35 -15.24 -2.34 -18.19
CA LYS A 35 -15.03 -1.62 -19.46
C LYS A 35 -14.31 -0.28 -19.21
N ARG A 36 -13.55 0.20 -20.21
CA ARG A 36 -12.73 1.42 -20.11
C ARG A 36 -13.51 2.64 -19.61
N PHE A 37 -14.74 2.83 -20.07
CA PHE A 37 -15.61 3.92 -19.61
C PHE A 37 -15.85 3.88 -18.10
N TYR A 38 -16.22 2.70 -17.55
CA TYR A 38 -16.43 2.53 -16.11
C TYR A 38 -15.12 2.68 -15.32
N GLN A 39 -13.99 2.23 -15.87
CA GLN A 39 -12.69 2.43 -15.20
C GLN A 39 -12.38 3.92 -15.01
N SER A 40 -12.58 4.74 -16.05
CA SER A 40 -12.38 6.19 -15.97
C SER A 40 -13.33 6.84 -14.97
N LEU A 41 -14.63 6.53 -15.06
CA LEU A 41 -15.64 7.11 -14.18
C LEU A 41 -15.36 6.81 -12.70
N ILE A 42 -15.07 5.55 -12.38
CA ILE A 42 -14.78 5.12 -11.00
C ILE A 42 -13.46 5.73 -10.52
N THR A 43 -12.45 5.86 -11.39
CA THR A 43 -11.17 6.48 -11.01
C THR A 43 -11.34 7.97 -10.69
N ILE A 44 -12.13 8.70 -11.48
CA ILE A 44 -12.44 10.12 -11.21
C ILE A 44 -13.17 10.24 -9.87
N LEU A 45 -14.21 9.44 -9.66
CA LEU A 45 -14.98 9.44 -8.42
C LEU A 45 -14.09 9.09 -7.22
N PHE A 46 -13.22 8.10 -7.36
CA PHE A 46 -12.25 7.71 -6.34
C PHE A 46 -11.31 8.87 -5.98
N MET A 47 -10.71 9.52 -6.98
CA MET A 47 -9.80 10.65 -6.76
C MET A 47 -10.50 11.82 -6.09
N TYR A 48 -11.72 12.15 -6.50
CA TYR A 48 -12.51 13.21 -5.87
C TYR A 48 -12.77 12.93 -4.39
N ASN A 49 -13.19 11.70 -4.05
CA ASN A 49 -13.41 11.30 -2.67
C ASN A 49 -12.13 11.35 -1.83
N ILE A 50 -11.00 10.87 -2.35
CA ILE A 50 -9.71 10.92 -1.64
C ILE A 50 -9.30 12.36 -1.33
N VAL A 51 -9.40 13.25 -2.32
CA VAL A 51 -9.07 14.67 -2.14
C VAL A 51 -10.00 15.31 -1.10
N LEU A 52 -11.30 15.03 -1.16
CA LEU A 52 -12.28 15.60 -0.25
C LEU A 52 -12.06 15.12 1.20
N ILE A 53 -11.80 13.83 1.40
CA ILE A 53 -11.44 13.27 2.72
C ILE A 53 -10.19 13.95 3.27
N TYR A 54 -9.16 14.14 2.43
CA TYR A 54 -7.93 14.80 2.86
C TYR A 54 -8.17 16.26 3.26
N ILE A 55 -8.98 17.01 2.48
CA ILE A 55 -9.32 18.39 2.80
C ILE A 55 -10.05 18.48 4.13
N ILE A 56 -11.04 17.62 4.38
CA ILE A 56 -11.77 17.58 5.66
C ILE A 56 -10.82 17.27 6.82
N LEU A 57 -9.87 16.36 6.61
CA LEU A 57 -8.88 16.00 7.62
C LEU A 57 -7.95 17.19 7.96
N ILE A 58 -7.45 17.91 6.95
CA ILE A 58 -6.64 19.12 7.17
C ILE A 58 -7.47 20.25 7.79
N TYR A 59 -8.74 20.37 7.43
CA TYR A 59 -9.65 21.32 8.04
C TYR A 59 -9.80 21.09 9.54
N LYS A 60 -9.95 19.83 9.98
CA LYS A 60 -10.05 19.49 11.40
C LYS A 60 -8.77 19.70 12.20
N ILE A 61 -7.60 19.62 11.57
CA ILE A 61 -6.31 19.70 12.28
C ILE A 61 -5.75 21.12 12.31
N ASN A 62 -5.83 21.83 11.19
CA ASN A 62 -5.16 23.12 10.99
C ASN A 62 -6.09 24.16 10.34
N ASN A 63 -7.39 24.06 10.59
CA ASN A 63 -8.43 24.95 10.07
C ASN A 63 -8.41 25.14 8.54
N GLY A 64 -7.85 24.16 7.81
CA GLY A 64 -7.85 24.15 6.34
C GLY A 64 -6.70 24.93 5.72
N ILE A 65 -5.70 25.35 6.50
CA ILE A 65 -4.51 26.02 5.96
C ILE A 65 -3.65 24.98 5.23
N PHE A 66 -3.54 25.12 3.91
CA PHE A 66 -2.75 24.23 3.05
C PHE A 66 -1.33 24.75 2.88
N HIS A 67 -0.35 23.85 3.08
CA HIS A 67 1.05 24.09 2.77
C HIS A 67 1.57 23.03 1.79
N ILE A 68 2.46 23.44 0.88
CA ILE A 68 3.02 22.56 -0.16
C ILE A 68 3.75 21.33 0.42
N TYR A 69 4.38 21.49 1.60
CA TYR A 69 5.09 20.41 2.29
C TYR A 69 4.16 19.24 2.65
N PHE A 70 2.87 19.50 2.85
CA PHE A 70 1.90 18.44 3.13
C PHE A 70 1.69 17.53 1.92
N PHE A 71 1.66 18.08 0.70
CA PHE A 71 1.62 17.28 -0.53
C PHE A 71 2.88 16.44 -0.70
N ILE A 72 4.05 17.00 -0.42
CA ILE A 72 5.33 16.28 -0.45
C ILE A 72 5.27 15.08 0.52
N MET A 73 4.74 15.27 1.73
CA MET A 73 4.60 14.18 2.71
C MET A 73 3.64 13.08 2.25
N ILE A 74 2.52 13.42 1.62
CA ILE A 74 1.61 12.42 1.03
C ILE A 74 2.36 11.59 -0.03
N THR A 75 3.08 12.26 -0.93
CA THR A 75 3.86 11.59 -1.98
C THR A 75 4.95 10.69 -1.39
N LEU A 76 5.67 11.16 -0.37
CA LEU A 76 6.68 10.37 0.34
C LEU A 76 6.07 9.13 1.00
N GLY A 77 4.92 9.27 1.67
CA GLY A 77 4.19 8.15 2.27
C GLY A 77 3.80 7.10 1.23
N PHE A 78 3.27 7.55 0.08
CA PHE A 78 2.86 6.68 -1.02
C PHE A 78 4.06 5.92 -1.63
N ILE A 79 5.15 6.62 -1.95
CA ILE A 79 6.36 6.00 -2.54
C ILE A 79 7.01 5.02 -1.56
N THR A 80 7.06 5.38 -0.28
CA THR A 80 7.61 4.49 0.76
C THR A 80 6.79 3.21 0.84
N ASN A 81 5.46 3.32 0.79
CA ASN A 81 4.59 2.14 0.84
C ASN A 81 4.76 1.22 -0.39
N ILE A 82 5.02 1.77 -1.59
CA ILE A 82 5.35 0.97 -2.77
C ILE A 82 6.58 0.08 -2.49
N LYS A 83 7.64 0.66 -1.92
CA LYS A 83 8.88 -0.08 -1.61
C LYS A 83 8.65 -1.13 -0.53
N VAL A 84 7.94 -0.77 0.54
CA VAL A 84 7.59 -1.69 1.65
C VAL A 84 6.77 -2.87 1.12
N THR A 85 5.71 -2.61 0.36
CA THR A 85 4.84 -3.66 -0.17
C THR A 85 5.59 -4.60 -1.12
N LYS A 86 6.48 -4.09 -1.97
CA LYS A 86 7.35 -4.92 -2.83
C LYS A 86 8.29 -5.81 -2.01
N LYS A 87 8.91 -5.25 -0.96
CA LYS A 87 9.80 -6.00 -0.05
C LYS A 87 9.05 -7.09 0.70
N MET A 88 7.85 -6.79 1.22
CA MET A 88 7.01 -7.78 1.90
C MET A 88 6.58 -8.91 0.96
N LEU A 89 6.18 -8.60 -0.27
CA LEU A 89 5.79 -9.62 -1.25
C LEU A 89 6.96 -10.54 -1.64
N LYS A 90 8.18 -9.98 -1.78
CA LYS A 90 9.40 -10.77 -2.02
C LYS A 90 9.65 -11.75 -0.89
N ASN A 91 9.53 -11.29 0.36
CA ASN A 91 9.72 -12.14 1.54
C ASN A 91 8.70 -13.28 1.59
N VAL A 92 7.42 -13.02 1.26
CA VAL A 92 6.39 -14.06 1.19
C VAL A 92 6.69 -15.09 0.09
N LYS A 93 7.09 -14.65 -1.11
CA LYS A 93 7.49 -15.57 -2.19
C LYS A 93 8.71 -16.42 -1.81
N CYS A 94 9.73 -15.81 -1.20
CA CYS A 94 10.91 -16.54 -0.70
C CYS A 94 10.51 -17.59 0.35
N ARG A 95 9.62 -17.25 1.30
CA ARG A 95 9.11 -18.23 2.28
C ARG A 95 8.39 -19.39 1.60
N CYS A 96 7.49 -19.11 0.65
CA CYS A 96 6.76 -20.16 -0.08
C CYS A 96 7.70 -21.06 -0.90
N PHE A 97 8.75 -20.49 -1.49
CA PHE A 97 9.76 -21.24 -2.23
C PHE A 97 10.60 -22.15 -1.33
N ILE A 98 11.04 -21.65 -0.16
CA ILE A 98 11.78 -22.45 0.84
C ILE A 98 10.92 -23.63 1.32
N GLU A 99 9.63 -23.42 1.59
CA GLU A 99 8.71 -24.48 1.97
C GLU A 99 8.57 -25.57 0.89
N LYS A 100 8.53 -25.17 -0.40
CA LYS A 100 8.51 -26.12 -1.52
C LYS A 100 9.80 -26.96 -1.60
N ILE A 101 10.97 -26.34 -1.42
CA ILE A 101 12.26 -27.05 -1.39
C ILE A 101 12.30 -28.02 -0.22
N LYS A 102 11.90 -27.57 0.98
CA LYS A 102 11.91 -28.39 2.20
C LYS A 102 11.05 -29.65 2.02
N LYS A 103 9.85 -29.52 1.45
CA LYS A 103 8.98 -30.68 1.11
C LYS A 103 9.64 -31.64 0.12
N LYS A 104 10.31 -31.13 -0.92
CA LYS A 104 11.01 -31.97 -1.92
C LYS A 104 12.18 -32.74 -1.32
N CYS A 105 12.94 -32.13 -0.40
CA CYS A 105 14.04 -32.83 0.29
C CYS A 105 13.53 -33.97 1.18
N TYR A 106 12.42 -33.77 1.91
CA TYR A 106 11.82 -34.84 2.72
C TYR A 106 11.31 -36.01 1.88
N THR A 107 10.68 -35.76 0.72
CA THR A 107 10.21 -36.85 -0.15
C THR A 107 11.33 -37.65 -0.80
N ILE A 108 12.45 -37.01 -1.14
CA ILE A 108 13.64 -37.71 -1.67
C ILE A 108 14.27 -38.60 -0.59
N LYS A 109 14.40 -38.10 0.65
CA LYS A 109 14.95 -38.88 1.77
C LYS A 109 14.14 -40.15 2.03
N ASN A 110 12.81 -40.03 2.11
CA ASN A 110 11.94 -41.19 2.36
C ASN A 110 11.99 -42.25 1.24
N ARG A 111 12.20 -41.85 -0.04
CA ARG A 111 12.41 -42.81 -1.13
C ARG A 111 13.76 -43.52 -1.06
N GLY A 112 14.80 -42.81 -0.63
CA GLY A 112 16.13 -43.40 -0.44
C GLY A 112 16.16 -44.45 0.69
N ASP A 113 15.37 -44.24 1.74
CA ASP A 113 15.27 -45.18 2.87
C ASP A 113 14.44 -46.43 2.51
N GLN A 114 13.40 -46.31 1.67
CA GLN A 114 12.61 -47.46 1.20
C GLN A 114 13.33 -48.37 0.19
N ASN A 115 14.30 -47.85 -0.56
CA ASN A 115 15.07 -48.64 -1.53
C ASN A 115 16.27 -49.40 -0.90
N LYS A 116 16.48 -49.27 0.43
CA LYS A 116 17.55 -49.95 1.18
C LYS A 116 17.07 -51.14 2.03
N THR A 117 15.76 -51.33 2.12
CA THR A 117 15.08 -52.50 2.72
C THR A 117 14.62 -53.44 1.62
#